data_AF-A0A847XMV3-F1
#
_entry.id   AF-A0A847XMV3-F1
#
_cell.length_a   1.000
_cell.length_b   1.000
_cell.length_c   1.000
_cell.angle_alpha   90.00
_cell.angle_beta   90.00
_cell.angle_gamma   90.00
#
_symmetry.space_group_name_H-M   'P 1'
#
loop_
_entity.id
_entity.type
_entity.pdbx_description
1 polymer ?
#
loop_
_entity_poly.entity_id
_entity_poly.type
_entity_poly.pdbx_seq_one_letter_code
_entity_poly.pdbx_strand_id
1 'polypeptide(L)' 'MAKKVLKFTLFILLILFGIFMFIYGGYDDSPGAQLLGIVAAIGGVVGIIKIMRKK' A
#
# COMPACT_ATOMS: atom_id res chain seq x y z
N MET A 1 -5.07 -18.74 -11.50
CA MET A 1 -4.44 -18.57 -10.17
C MET A 1 -3.32 -17.53 -10.16
N ALA A 2 -2.29 -17.66 -11.00
CA ALA A 2 -1.10 -16.78 -10.99
C ALA A 2 -1.41 -15.27 -10.99
N LYS A 3 -2.40 -14.81 -11.79
CA LYS A 3 -2.81 -13.39 -11.83
C LYS A 3 -3.39 -12.86 -10.51
N LYS A 4 -4.08 -13.70 -9.72
CA LYS A 4 -4.60 -13.29 -8.39
C LYS A 4 -3.46 -13.20 -7.38
N VAL A 5 -2.54 -14.17 -7.40
CA VAL A 5 -1.35 -14.19 -6.54
C VAL A 5 -0.47 -12.96 -6.81
N LEU A 6 -0.14 -12.68 -8.08
CA LEU A 6 0.64 -11.50 -8.45
C LEU A 6 0.00 -10.20 -7.96
N LYS A 7 -1.31 -10.02 -8.17
CA LYS A 7 -2.02 -8.82 -7.67
C LYS A 7 -1.98 -8.72 -6.15
N PHE A 8 -2.10 -9.84 -5.45
CA PHE A 8 -2.03 -9.88 -3.99
C PHE A 8 -0.63 -9.47 -3.51
N THR A 9 0.43 -10.01 -4.13
CA THR A 9 1.82 -9.63 -3.84
C THR A 9 2.07 -8.15 -4.10
N LEU A 10 1.57 -7.61 -5.22
CA LEU A 10 1.72 -6.18 -5.54
C LEU A 10 1.05 -5.27 -4.50
N PHE A 11 -0.11 -5.64 -3.99
CA PHE A 11 -0.76 -4.85 -2.94
C PHE A 11 -0.03 -4.96 -1.60
N ILE A 12 0.55 -6.12 -1.25
CA ILE A 12 1.42 -6.23 -0.07
C ILE A 12 2.62 -5.29 -0.21
N LEU A 13 3.29 -5.30 -1.36
CA LEU A 13 4.42 -4.40 -1.63
C LEU A 13 4.00 -2.93 -1.56
N LEU A 14 2.81 -2.59 -2.05
CA LEU A 14 2.27 -1.23 -1.97
C LEU A 14 2.02 -0.78 -0.51
N ILE A 15 1.54 -1.69 0.36
CA ILE A 15 1.36 -1.41 1.79
C ILE A 15 2.72 -1.14 2.44
N LEU A 16 3.70 -2.02 2.21
CA LEU A 16 5.04 -1.87 2.77
C LEU A 16 5.70 -0.57 2.28
N PHE A 17 5.54 -0.24 1.00
CA PHE A 17 6.02 1.02 0.43
C PHE A 17 5.32 2.24 1.03
N GLY A 18 4.01 2.18 1.26
CA GLY A 18 3.25 3.23 1.92
C GLY A 18 3.73 3.48 3.35
N ILE A 19 3.95 2.42 4.13
CA ILE A 19 4.51 2.50 5.49
C ILE A 19 5.91 3.11 5.45
N PHE A 20 6.76 2.65 4.53
CA PHE A 20 8.11 3.19 4.33
C PHE A 20 8.07 4.70 4.04
N MET A 21 7.24 5.14 3.10
CA MET A 21 7.06 6.56 2.75
C MET A 21 6.56 7.39 3.94
N PHE A 22 5.67 6.83 4.76
CA PHE A 22 5.19 7.52 5.96
C PHE A 22 6.30 7.74 6.99
N ILE A 23 7.09 6.70 7.26
CA ILE A 23 8.20 6.79 8.23
C ILE A 23 9.29 7.73 7.71
N TYR A 24 9.73 7.54 6.46
CA TYR A 24 10.80 8.34 5.87
C TYR A 24 10.37 9.79 5.62
N GLY A 25 9.11 10.00 5.24
CA GLY A 25 8.52 11.33 5.13
C GLY A 25 8.41 12.04 6.47
N GLY A 26 8.23 11.30 7.58
CA GLY A 26 8.32 11.87 8.93
C GLY A 26 9.74 12.24 9.33
N TYR A 27 10.74 11.48 8.90
CA TYR A 27 12.14 11.83 9.13
C TYR A 27 12.58 13.08 8.34
N ASP A 28 12.04 13.25 7.13
CA ASP A 28 12.30 14.40 6.25
C ASP A 28 11.37 15.61 6.52
N ASP A 29 10.57 15.58 7.59
CA ASP A 29 9.57 16.60 7.92
C ASP A 29 8.67 16.98 6.70
N SER A 30 8.40 15.99 5.85
CA SER A 30 7.69 16.12 4.59
C SER A 30 6.26 15.61 4.71
N PRO A 31 5.29 16.50 5.00
CA PRO A 31 3.89 16.10 5.18
C PRO A 31 3.29 15.49 3.90
N GLY A 32 3.80 15.86 2.73
CA GLY A 32 3.39 15.27 1.45
C GLY A 32 3.78 13.80 1.33
N ALA A 33 5.00 13.44 1.71
CA ALA A 33 5.46 12.05 1.70
C ALA A 33 4.67 11.20 2.71
N GLN A 34 4.34 11.76 3.88
CA GLN A 34 3.46 11.10 4.85
C GLN A 34 2.06 10.85 4.29
N LEU A 35 1.44 11.87 3.69
CA LEU A 35 0.11 11.73 3.09
C LEU A 35 0.11 10.67 1.98
N LEU A 36 1.11 10.69 1.09
CA LEU A 36 1.26 9.69 0.04
C LEU A 36 1.46 8.28 0.63
N GLY A 37 2.22 8.16 1.72
CA GLY A 37 2.40 6.91 2.45
C GLY A 37 1.08 6.33 2.97
N ILE A 38 0.25 7.17 3.60
CA ILE A 38 -1.09 6.79 4.08
C ILE A 38 -1.98 6.35 2.91
N VAL A 39 -2.03 7.15 1.84
CA VAL A 39 -2.87 6.85 0.66
C VAL A 39 -2.45 5.53 0.01
N ALA A 40 -1.14 5.28 -0.13
CA ALA A 40 -0.61 4.03 -0.68
C ALA A 40 -0.96 2.83 0.23
N ALA A 41 -0.78 2.96 1.54
CA ALA A 41 -1.10 1.90 2.49
C ALA A 41 -2.60 1.55 2.49
N ILE A 42 -3.48 2.55 2.59
CA ILE A 42 -4.94 2.37 2.54
C ILE A 42 -5.36 1.78 1.19
N GLY A 43 -4.83 2.31 0.08
CA GLY A 43 -5.09 1.80 -1.26
C GLY A 43 -4.72 0.33 -1.41
N GLY A 44 -3.58 -0.09 -0.83
CA GLY A 44 -3.16 -1.48 -0.76
C GLY A 44 -4.14 -2.37 0.02
N VAL A 45 -4.55 -1.95 1.21
CA VAL A 45 -5.52 -2.69 2.03
C VAL A 45 -6.86 -2.84 1.31
N VAL A 46 -7.39 -1.75 0.74
CA VAL A 46 -8.64 -1.77 -0.03
C VAL A 46 -8.52 -2.68 -1.26
N GLY A 47 -7.37 -2.67 -1.93
CA GLY A 47 -7.07 -3.56 -3.05
C GLY A 47 -7.15 -5.03 -2.67
N ILE A 48 -6.55 -5.41 -1.54
CA ILE A 48 -6.62 -6.77 -0.99
C ILE A 48 -8.07 -7.17 -0.67
N ILE A 49 -8.81 -6.32 0.04
CA ILE A 49 -10.23 -6.58 0.38
C ILE A 49 -11.05 -6.82 -0.89
N LYS A 50 -10.86 -6.01 -1.94
CA LYS A 50 -11.56 -6.18 -3.23
C LYS A 50 -11.21 -7.50 -3.92
N ILE A 51 -9.97 -7.97 -3.84
CA ILE A 51 -9.58 -9.28 -4.38
C ILE A 51 -10.28 -10.41 -3.60
N MET A 52 -10.31 -10.30 -2.28
CA MET A 52 -10.93 -11.29 -1.40
C MET A 52 -12.45 -11.38 -1.61
N ARG A 53 -13.12 -10.24 -1.81
CA ARG A 53 -14.57 -10.17 -2.08
C ARG A 53 -14.97 -10.63 -3.49
N LYS A 54 -14.04 -10.61 -4.45
CA LYS A 54 -14.23 -11.15 -5.82
C LYS A 54 -13.84 -12.64 -5.93
N LYS A 55 -13.70 -13.31 -4.79
CA LYS A 55 -13.46 -14.75 -4.72
C LYS A 55 -14.77 -15.42 -4.33
#